data_AF-A0A0H3CIK3-F1
#
_entry.id   AF-A0A0H3CIK3-F1
#
_cell.length_a   1.000
_cell.length_b   1.000
_cell.length_c   1.000
_cell.angle_alpha   90.00
_cell.angle_beta   90.00
_cell.angle_gamma   90.00
#
_symmetry.space_group_name_H-M   'P 1'
#
loop_
_entity.id
_entity.type
_entity.pdbx_description
1 polymer ?
#
loop_
_entity_poly.entity_id
_entity_poly.type
_entity_poly.pdbx_seq_one_letter_code
_entity_poly.pdbx_strand_id
1 'polypeptide(L)'
;MNKQSYTAMDYIENALGVIQERKSIHPSFSLYNMAGKQVAYVRDILTGKNKDKSKLHTLNLGAMAAKEFETTDEELARHLSNVNYIASQMAQGLKVILPHEQDNEYLKRQKRYRN
;
A
#
# COMPACT_ATOMS: atom_id res chain seq x y z
N MET A 1 -4.61 -16.26 9.42
CA MET A 1 -5.35 -14.98 9.61
C MET A 1 -6.56 -14.97 8.70
N ASN A 2 -7.74 -14.70 9.26
CA ASN A 2 -8.99 -14.67 8.50
C ASN A 2 -9.07 -13.34 7.73
N LYS A 3 -8.87 -13.36 6.40
CA LYS A 3 -8.77 -12.15 5.56
C LYS A 3 -10.09 -11.37 5.44
N GLN A 4 -11.20 -11.92 5.93
CA GLN A 4 -12.55 -11.34 5.79
C GLN A 4 -12.78 -10.04 6.57
N SER A 5 -11.97 -9.73 7.59
CA SER A 5 -12.12 -8.51 8.39
C SER A 5 -11.00 -7.49 8.13
N TYR A 6 -10.13 -7.73 7.15
CA TYR A 6 -9.02 -6.82 6.87
C TYR A 6 -9.53 -5.54 6.22
N THR A 7 -8.96 -4.41 6.60
CA THR A 7 -9.29 -3.10 6.08
C THR A 7 -8.10 -2.48 5.34
N ALA A 8 -8.34 -1.39 4.61
CA ALA A 8 -7.26 -0.61 3.99
C ALA A 8 -6.30 -0.02 5.04
N MET A 9 -6.83 0.37 6.21
CA MET A 9 -6.02 0.84 7.34
C MET A 9 -5.11 -0.25 7.86
N ASP A 10 -5.57 -1.50 7.95
CA ASP A 10 -4.72 -2.61 8.41
C ASP A 10 -3.52 -2.81 7.48
N TYR A 11 -3.71 -2.76 6.15
CA TYR A 11 -2.58 -2.85 5.21
C TYR A 11 -1.53 -1.74 5.43
N ILE A 12 -2.00 -0.54 5.73
CA ILE A 12 -1.16 0.64 5.95
C ILE A 12 -0.42 0.55 7.30
N GLU A 13 -1.12 0.22 8.39
CA GLU A 13 -0.51 0.10 9.71
C GLU A 13 0.49 -1.07 9.78
N ASN A 14 0.19 -2.20 9.13
CA ASN A 14 1.17 -3.29 9.06
C ASN A 14 2.42 -2.88 8.28
N ALA A 15 2.27 -2.14 7.17
CA ALA A 15 3.42 -1.62 6.44
C ALA A 15 4.25 -0.66 7.30
N LEU A 16 3.61 0.22 8.08
CA LEU A 16 4.32 1.11 9.02
C LEU A 16 5.05 0.32 10.10
N GLY A 17 4.43 -0.72 10.66
CA GLY A 17 5.04 -1.61 11.65
C GLY A 17 6.31 -2.27 11.12
N VAL A 18 6.25 -2.90 9.95
CA VAL A 18 7.41 -3.54 9.31
C VAL A 18 8.51 -2.51 9.00
N ILE A 19 8.16 -1.34 8.47
CA ILE A 19 9.14 -0.26 8.21
C ILE A 19 9.83 0.17 9.50
N GLN A 20 9.07 0.32 10.59
CA GLN A 20 9.61 0.75 11.88
C GLN A 20 10.55 -0.31 12.48
N GLU A 21 10.19 -1.59 12.36
CA GLU A 21 11.05 -2.70 12.77
C GLU A 21 12.37 -2.67 11.99
N ARG A 22 12.32 -2.66 10.66
CA ARG A 22 13.53 -2.62 9.82
C ARG A 22 14.38 -1.38 10.06
N LYS A 23 13.74 -0.23 10.27
CA LYS A 23 14.42 1.02 10.63
C LYS A 23 15.12 0.95 11.99
N SER A 24 14.57 0.20 12.96
CA SER A 24 15.22 0.02 14.26
C SER A 24 16.52 -0.80 14.17
N ILE A 25 16.56 -1.75 13.23
CA ILE A 25 17.74 -2.57 12.95
C ILE A 25 18.76 -1.80 12.10
N HIS A 26 18.30 -1.05 11.10
CA HIS A 26 19.14 -0.32 10.15
C HIS A 26 18.75 1.17 10.06
N PRO A 27 19.04 1.98 11.10
CA PRO A 27 18.57 3.36 11.20
C PRO A 27 19.20 4.31 10.18
N SER A 28 20.39 3.97 9.66
CA SER A 28 21.11 4.76 8.65
C SER A 28 20.55 4.58 7.23
N PHE A 29 19.70 3.58 6.99
CA PHE A 29 19.16 3.33 5.66
C PHE A 29 18.01 4.31 5.35
N SER A 30 18.30 5.30 4.51
CA SER A 30 17.39 6.42 4.22
C SER A 30 16.08 6.00 3.54
N LEU A 31 16.06 4.85 2.84
CA LEU A 31 14.86 4.37 2.16
C LEU A 31 13.74 4.02 3.13
N TYR A 32 14.04 3.50 4.34
CA TYR A 32 13.00 3.26 5.35
C TYR A 32 12.33 4.56 5.81
N ASN A 33 13.09 5.65 5.91
CA ASN A 33 12.53 6.97 6.24
C ASN A 33 11.61 7.48 5.11
N MET A 34 12.01 7.27 3.86
CA MET A 34 11.22 7.68 2.69
C MET A 34 9.92 6.86 2.58
N ALA A 35 10.02 5.54 2.67
CA ALA A 35 8.88 4.62 2.66
C ALA A 35 7.91 4.95 3.80
N GLY A 36 8.41 5.12 5.03
CA GLY A 36 7.58 5.46 6.19
C GLY A 36 6.81 6.76 6.02
N LYS A 37 7.46 7.82 5.49
CA LYS A 37 6.79 9.10 5.21
C LYS A 37 5.68 8.96 4.17
N GLN A 38 5.90 8.18 3.11
CA GLN A 38 4.90 7.96 2.06
C GLN A 38 3.73 7.12 2.53
N VAL A 39 3.98 6.03 3.27
CA VAL A 39 2.92 5.21 3.85
C VAL A 39 2.10 6.01 4.87
N ALA A 40 2.75 6.81 5.73
CA ALA A 40 2.06 7.69 6.67
C ALA A 40 1.21 8.76 5.97
N TYR A 41 1.68 9.29 4.83
CA TYR A 41 0.87 10.19 4.01
C TYR A 41 -0.40 9.51 3.49
N VAL A 42 -0.31 8.27 2.99
CA VAL A 42 -1.49 7.51 2.54
C VAL A 42 -2.47 7.30 3.69
N ARG A 43 -1.98 6.97 4.89
CA ARG A 43 -2.80 6.88 6.11
C ARG A 43 -3.55 8.19 6.40
N ASP A 44 -2.86 9.31 6.35
CA ASP A 44 -3.43 10.62 6.68
C ASP A 44 -4.50 11.03 5.65
N ILE A 45 -4.36 10.64 4.38
CA ILE A 45 -5.43 10.82 3.38
C ILE A 45 -6.62 9.90 3.66
N LEU A 46 -6.36 8.62 3.99
CA LEU A 46 -7.41 7.64 4.21
C LEU A 46 -8.27 7.97 5.44
N THR A 47 -7.64 8.48 6.50
CA THR A 47 -8.32 8.95 7.72
C THR A 47 -8.98 10.34 7.57
N GLY A 48 -8.78 11.01 6.44
CA GLY A 48 -9.31 12.36 6.20
C GLY A 48 -8.57 13.48 6.95
N LYS A 49 -7.49 13.16 7.67
CA LYS A 49 -6.62 14.14 8.34
C LYS A 49 -5.92 15.06 7.33
N ASN A 50 -5.58 14.52 6.17
CA ASN A 50 -5.10 15.28 5.02
C ASN A 50 -6.11 15.16 3.87
N LYS A 51 -6.39 16.29 3.21
CA LYS A 51 -7.32 16.36 2.06
C LYS A 51 -6.61 16.58 0.73
N ASP A 52 -5.34 16.98 0.76
CA ASP A 52 -4.54 17.18 -0.45
C ASP A 52 -4.14 15.83 -1.03
N LYS A 53 -4.85 15.37 -2.06
CA LYS A 53 -4.60 14.11 -2.76
C LYS A 53 -3.59 14.23 -3.90
N SER A 54 -3.11 15.44 -4.22
CA SER A 54 -2.28 15.70 -5.41
C SER A 54 -1.03 14.83 -5.46
N LYS A 55 -0.44 14.52 -4.30
CA LYS A 55 0.80 13.75 -4.20
C LYS A 55 0.60 12.25 -4.30
N LEU A 56 -0.64 11.72 -4.30
CA LEU A 56 -0.88 10.28 -4.43
C LEU A 56 -0.32 9.72 -5.75
N HIS A 57 -0.35 10.51 -6.84
CA HIS A 57 0.20 10.11 -8.14
C HIS A 57 1.74 10.14 -8.19
N THR A 58 2.39 10.75 -7.19
CA THR A 58 3.84 10.94 -7.15
C THR A 58 4.55 10.00 -6.17
N LEU A 59 3.80 9.11 -5.51
CA LEU A 59 4.36 8.13 -4.60
C LEU A 59 5.24 7.14 -5.36
N ASN A 60 6.38 6.80 -4.80
CA ASN A 60 7.33 5.84 -5.37
C ASN A 60 7.27 4.47 -4.67
N LEU A 61 6.24 4.21 -3.86
CA LEU A 61 6.06 2.97 -3.09
C LEU A 61 6.17 1.72 -3.97
N GLY A 62 5.50 1.68 -5.12
CA GLY A 62 5.60 0.54 -6.05
C GLY A 62 6.99 0.37 -6.66
N ALA A 63 7.69 1.47 -6.94
CA ALA A 63 9.06 1.41 -7.46
C ALA A 63 10.04 0.94 -6.39
N MET A 64 9.91 1.42 -5.15
CA MET A 64 10.72 0.93 -4.02
C MET A 64 10.50 -0.56 -3.77
N ALA A 65 9.24 -1.02 -3.81
CA ALA A 65 8.91 -2.43 -3.65
C ALA A 65 9.65 -3.30 -4.67
N ALA A 66 9.52 -3.00 -5.97
CA ALA A 66 10.09 -3.82 -7.04
C ALA A 66 11.62 -3.68 -7.16
N LYS A 67 12.16 -2.46 -6.99
CA LYS A 67 13.58 -2.22 -7.31
C LYS A 67 14.52 -2.39 -6.13
N GLU A 68 14.05 -2.10 -4.92
CA GLU A 68 14.92 -2.03 -3.73
C GLU A 68 14.70 -3.24 -2.82
N PHE A 69 13.46 -3.73 -2.72
CA PHE A 69 13.08 -4.69 -1.68
C PHE A 69 12.66 -6.06 -2.22
N GLU A 70 12.34 -6.22 -3.50
CA GLU A 70 11.84 -7.49 -4.06
C GLU A 70 12.76 -8.68 -3.78
N THR A 71 14.09 -8.48 -3.79
CA THR A 71 15.07 -9.54 -3.55
C THR A 71 15.69 -9.51 -2.15
N THR A 72 15.61 -8.38 -1.45
CA THR A 72 16.30 -8.17 -0.17
C THR A 72 15.36 -8.25 1.03
N ASP A 73 14.09 -7.91 0.86
CA ASP A 73 13.03 -7.93 1.87
C ASP A 73 11.65 -8.11 1.20
N GLU A 74 11.38 -9.35 0.77
CA GLU A 74 10.13 -9.70 0.06
C GLU A 74 8.86 -9.36 0.86
N GLU A 75 8.93 -9.42 2.18
CA GLU A 75 7.83 -9.04 3.07
C GLU A 75 7.55 -7.54 2.97
N LEU A 76 8.58 -6.71 3.13
CA LEU A 76 8.42 -5.27 2.98
C LEU A 76 7.99 -4.89 1.56
N ALA A 77 8.56 -5.52 0.53
CA ALA A 77 8.17 -5.29 -0.87
C ALA A 77 6.66 -5.53 -1.09
N ARG A 78 6.13 -6.61 -0.53
CA ARG A 78 4.71 -6.94 -0.59
C ARG A 78 3.85 -5.93 0.17
N HIS A 79 4.28 -5.47 1.35
CA HIS A 79 3.57 -4.42 2.08
C HIS A 79 3.54 -3.09 1.32
N LEU A 80 4.66 -2.64 0.78
CA LEU A 80 4.74 -1.41 -0.02
C LEU A 80 3.89 -1.51 -1.30
N SER A 81 3.88 -2.67 -1.95
CA SER A 81 3.04 -2.93 -3.13
C SER A 81 1.55 -2.84 -2.82
N ASN A 82 1.12 -3.42 -1.69
CA ASN A 82 -0.26 -3.36 -1.23
C ASN A 82 -0.70 -1.91 -0.94
N VAL A 83 0.13 -1.13 -0.26
CA VAL A 83 -0.16 0.28 0.00
C VAL A 83 -0.17 1.10 -1.29
N ASN A 84 0.75 0.84 -2.22
CA ASN A 84 0.77 1.47 -3.53
C ASN A 84 -0.52 1.20 -4.32
N TYR A 85 -1.02 -0.03 -4.27
CA TYR A 85 -2.30 -0.39 -4.89
C TYR A 85 -3.47 0.40 -4.30
N ILE A 86 -3.57 0.49 -2.97
CA ILE A 86 -4.59 1.30 -2.29
C ILE A 86 -4.47 2.77 -2.68
N ALA A 87 -3.26 3.33 -2.62
CA ALA A 87 -3.00 4.73 -2.95
C ALA A 87 -3.37 5.07 -4.39
N SER A 88 -3.06 4.18 -5.35
CA SER A 88 -3.40 4.37 -6.76
C SER A 88 -4.92 4.43 -7.01
N GLN A 89 -5.71 3.64 -6.28
CA GLN A 89 -7.16 3.66 -6.36
C GLN A 89 -7.73 4.96 -5.76
N MET A 90 -7.19 5.38 -4.61
CA MET A 90 -7.57 6.65 -3.98
C MET A 90 -7.27 7.86 -4.87
N ALA A 91 -6.16 7.82 -5.60
CA ALA A 91 -5.75 8.87 -6.54
C ALA A 91 -6.73 9.01 -7.71
N GLN A 92 -7.29 7.89 -8.17
CA GLN A 92 -8.28 7.84 -9.25
C GLN A 92 -9.71 8.14 -8.78
N GLY A 93 -9.91 8.44 -7.48
CA GLY A 93 -11.25 8.62 -6.90
C GLY A 93 -12.10 7.34 -6.87
N LEU A 94 -11.46 6.17 -7.01
CA LEU A 94 -12.13 4.89 -7.02
C LEU A 94 -12.45 4.42 -5.61
N LYS A 95 -13.49 3.58 -5.49
CA LYS A 95 -13.71 2.79 -4.28
C LYS A 95 -12.50 1.87 -4.09
N VAL A 96 -11.92 1.88 -2.89
CA VAL A 96 -10.78 1.02 -2.55
C VAL A 96 -11.22 -0.43 -2.54
N ILE A 97 -10.66 -1.23 -3.44
CA ILE A 97 -10.70 -2.69 -3.45
C ILE A 97 -9.44 -3.15 -2.73
N LEU A 98 -9.59 -4.03 -1.74
CA LEU A 98 -8.43 -4.50 -0.98
C LEU A 98 -7.62 -5.50 -1.83
N PRO A 99 -6.29 -5.59 -1.62
CA PRO A 99 -5.44 -6.50 -2.40
C PRO A 99 -5.94 -7.95 -2.44
N HIS A 100 -6.52 -8.45 -1.34
CA HIS A 100 -7.09 -9.80 -1.29
C HIS A 100 -8.48 -9.93 -1.93
N GLU A 101 -9.14 -8.82 -2.25
CA GLU A 101 -10.43 -8.77 -2.95
C GLU A 101 -10.27 -8.59 -4.47
N GLN A 102 -9.05 -8.33 -4.95
CA GLN A 102 -8.77 -8.11 -6.37
C GLN A 102 -9.25 -9.27 -7.24
N ASP A 103 -9.02 -10.51 -6.81
CA ASP A 103 -9.49 -11.70 -7.52
C ASP A 103 -11.02 -11.80 -7.56
N ASN A 104 -11.70 -11.43 -6.47
CA ASN A 104 -13.15 -11.43 -6.42
C ASN A 104 -13.74 -10.42 -7.41
N GLU A 105 -13.15 -9.22 -7.51
CA GLU A 105 -13.55 -8.22 -8.48
C GLU A 105 -13.22 -8.63 -9.92
N TYR A 106 -12.08 -9.26 -10.16
CA TYR A 106 -11.74 -9.85 -11.45
C TYR A 106 -12.77 -10.89 -11.90
N LEU A 107 -13.15 -11.82 -11.01
CA LEU A 107 -14.17 -12.84 -11.28
C LEU A 107 -15.54 -12.21 -11.56
N LYS A 108 -15.93 -11.17 -10.81
CA LYS A 108 -17.19 -10.43 -11.07
C LYS A 108 -17.15 -9.73 -12.43
N ARG A 109 -16.03 -9.11 -12.82
CA ARG A 109 -15.87 -8.46 -14.13
C ARG A 109 -15.96 -9.47 -15.26
N GLN A 110 -15.25 -10.60 -15.16
CA GLN A 110 -15.35 -11.66 -16.17
C GLN A 110 -16.79 -12.11 -16.38
N LYS A 111 -17.57 -12.30 -15.31
CA LYS A 111 -19.00 -12.66 -15.40
C LYS A 111 -19.84 -11.58 -16.08
N ARG A 112 -19.52 -10.29 -15.91
CA ARG A 112 -20.27 -9.17 -16.53
C ARG A 112 -20.02 -9.04 -18.04
N TYR A 113 -18.81 -9.36 -18.50
CA TYR A 113 -18.41 -9.22 -19.91
C TYR A 113 -18.56 -10.52 -20.72
N ARG A 114 -19.15 -11.56 -20.14
CA ARG A 114 -19.38 -12.86 -20.79
C ARG A 114 -20.77 -12.95 -21.45
N ASN A 115 -21.35 -11.81 -21.82
CA ASN A 115 -22.58 -11.71 -22.62
C ASN A 115 -22.23 -11.60 -24.10
#